data_AF-A0A506RZF9-F1
#
_entry.id   AF-A0A506RZF9-F1
#
_cell.length_a   1.000
_cell.length_b   1.000
_cell.length_c   1.000
_cell.angle_alpha   90.00
_cell.angle_beta   90.00
_cell.angle_gamma   90.00
#
_symmetry.space_group_name_H-M   'P 1'
#
loop_
_entity.id
_entity.type
_entity.pdbx_description
1 polymer ?
#
loop_
_entity_poly.entity_id
_entity_poly.type
_entity_poly.pdbx_seq_one_letter_code
_entity_poly.pdbx_strand_id
1 'polypeptide(L)' 'MTPALLAEALKTALVVGTIIMLINQFEAFEGTMTIDITKAALSYCVPFCVYLYGSLKVRD' A
#
# COMPACT_ATOMS: atom_id res chain seq x y z
N MET A 1 -15.61 -3.61 -12.11
CA MET A 1 -14.99 -3.32 -10.80
C MET A 1 -15.96 -2.43 -10.02
N THR A 2 -16.44 -2.87 -8.86
CA THR A 2 -17.48 -2.10 -8.12
C THR A 2 -16.84 -0.94 -7.34
N PRO A 3 -17.55 0.19 -7.15
CA PRO A 3 -17.05 1.31 -6.33
C PRO A 3 -16.68 0.88 -4.90
N ALA A 4 -17.46 -0.03 -4.32
CA ALA A 4 -17.19 -0.59 -2.99
C ALA A 4 -15.87 -1.36 -2.94
N LEU A 5 -15.54 -2.14 -3.99
CA LEU A 5 -14.28 -2.87 -4.05
C LEU A 5 -13.07 -1.93 -4.08
N LEU A 6 -13.18 -0.84 -4.84
CA LEU A 6 -12.14 0.19 -4.90
C LEU A 6 -11.94 0.87 -3.55
N ALA A 7 -13.03 1.16 -2.83
CA ALA A 7 -12.95 1.75 -1.49
C ALA A 7 -12.25 0.82 -0.48
N GLU A 8 -12.54 -0.48 -0.52
CA GLU A 8 -11.89 -1.47 0.34
C GLU A 8 -10.41 -1.68 -0.04
N ALA A 9 -10.09 -1.67 -1.34
CA ALA A 9 -8.72 -1.72 -1.83
C ALA A 9 -7.91 -0.51 -1.35
N LEU A 10 -8.50 0.69 -1.39
CA LEU A 10 -7.89 1.91 -0.88
C LEU A 10 -7.68 1.87 0.63
N LYS A 11 -8.66 1.41 1.41
CA LYS A 11 -8.48 1.22 2.86
C LYS A 11 -7.34 0.27 3.18
N THR A 12 -7.27 -0.85 2.45
CA THR A 12 -6.21 -1.84 2.62
C THR A 12 -4.85 -1.24 2.28
N ALA A 13 -4.77 -0.52 1.16
CA ALA A 13 -3.56 0.18 0.73
C ALA A 13 -3.08 1.21 1.76
N LEU A 14 -3.99 1.97 2.36
CA LEU A 14 -3.65 2.95 3.40
C LEU A 14 -3.11 2.25 4.66
N VAL A 15 -3.84 1.28 5.21
CA VAL A 15 -3.44 0.62 6.47
C VAL A 15 -2.15 -0.16 6.29
N VAL A 16 -2.12 -1.08 5.32
CA VAL A 16 -0.96 -1.94 5.10
C VAL A 16 0.21 -1.14 4.54
N GLY A 17 -0.07 -0.18 3.66
CA GLY A 17 0.98 0.64 3.05
C GLY A 17 1.65 1.60 4.02
N THR A 18 0.92 2.14 5.01
CA THR A 18 1.56 2.91 6.09
C THR A 18 2.47 2.02 6.94
N ILE A 19 2.05 0.79 7.26
CA ILE A 19 2.91 -0.16 7.98
C ILE A 19 4.17 -0.48 7.17
N ILE A 20 4.04 -0.79 5.87
CA ILE A 20 5.18 -1.07 4.99
C ILE A 20 6.10 0.14 4.88
N MET A 21 5.54 1.35 4.73
CA MET A 21 6.32 2.59 4.63
C MET A 21 7.15 2.81 5.91
N LEU A 22 6.55 2.61 7.08
CA LEU A 22 7.24 2.75 8.35
C LEU A 22 8.38 1.74 8.47
N ILE A 23 8.16 0.45 8.18
CA ILE A 23 9.24 -0.55 8.33
C ILE A 23 10.35 -0.40 7.28
N ASN A 24 10.06 0.10 6.06
CA ASN A 24 11.04 0.14 4.96
C ASN A 24 11.93 1.38 4.93
N GLN A 25 11.48 2.48 5.56
CA GLN A 25 12.20 3.75 5.55
C GLN A 25 11.89 4.59 6.80
N PHE A 26 11.78 3.94 7.97
CA PHE A 26 11.62 4.64 9.25
C PHE A 26 12.73 5.67 9.48
N GLU A 27 13.94 5.33 9.05
CA GLU A 27 15.14 6.17 9.10
C GLU A 27 14.92 7.55 8.46
N ALA A 28 14.08 7.61 7.43
CA ALA A 28 13.72 8.88 6.80
C ALA A 28 12.82 9.78 7.68
N PHE A 29 12.05 9.19 8.60
CA PHE A 29 11.30 9.92 9.63
C PHE A 29 12.18 10.33 10.80
N GLU A 30 13.21 9.54 11.12
CA GLU A 30 14.22 9.90 12.12
C GLU A 30 15.20 10.98 11.62
N GLY A 31 15.16 11.29 10.32
CA GLY A 31 16.05 12.26 9.68
C GLY A 31 17.46 11.73 9.42
N THR A 32 17.67 10.42 9.55
CA THR A 32 18.95 9.76 9.28
C THR A 32 19.13 9.48 7.78
N MET A 33 18.05 9.45 7.00
CA MET A 33 18.06 9.30 5.54
C MET A 33 17.04 10.23 4.86
N THR A 34 17.16 10.40 3.54
CA THR A 34 16.14 11.06 2.72
C THR A 34 15.02 10.09 2.38
N ILE A 35 13.79 10.60 2.22
CA ILE A 35 12.64 9.79 1.79
C ILE A 35 12.87 9.28 0.37
N ASP A 36 12.79 7.96 0.20
CA ASP A 36 12.77 7.32 -1.12
C ASP A 36 11.32 7.29 -1.62
N ILE A 37 11.02 8.16 -2.58
CA ILE A 37 9.69 8.30 -3.17
C ILE A 37 9.24 7.02 -3.86
N THR A 38 10.18 6.24 -4.42
CA THR A 38 9.86 4.97 -5.09
C THR A 38 9.41 3.95 -4.04
N LYS A 39 10.16 3.80 -2.95
CA LYS A 39 9.75 2.93 -1.84
C LYS A 39 8.43 3.39 -1.23
N ALA A 40 8.25 4.70 -1.03
CA ALA A 40 7.00 5.25 -0.52
C ALA A 40 5.82 4.88 -1.42
N ALA A 41 5.91 5.12 -2.73
CA ALA A 41 4.85 4.83 -3.68
C ALA A 41 4.52 3.32 -3.75
N LEU A 42 5.55 2.47 -3.83
CA LEU A 42 5.36 1.02 -3.85
C LEU A 42 4.72 0.49 -2.57
N SER A 43 5.02 1.10 -1.42
CA SER A 43 4.42 0.69 -0.13
C SER A 43 2.90 0.75 -0.16
N TYR A 44 2.30 1.69 -0.91
CA TYR A 44 0.84 1.79 -1.07
C TYR A 44 0.32 1.09 -2.33
N CYS A 45 1.05 1.16 -3.44
CA CYS A 45 0.63 0.54 -4.71
C CYS A 45 0.54 -0.98 -4.63
N VAL A 46 1.49 -1.63 -3.96
CA VAL A 46 1.52 -3.10 -3.85
C VAL A 46 0.28 -3.63 -3.09
N PRO A 47 -0.04 -3.20 -1.86
CA PRO A 47 -1.23 -3.69 -1.15
C PRO A 47 -2.55 -3.36 -1.86
N PHE A 48 -2.63 -2.23 -2.57
CA PHE A 48 -3.79 -1.93 -3.42
C PHE A 48 -3.98 -3.00 -4.53
N CYS A 49 -2.91 -3.27 -5.29
CA CYS A 49 -2.95 -4.23 -6.39
C CYS A 49 -3.18 -5.66 -5.90
N VAL A 50 -2.55 -6.06 -4.79
CA VAL A 50 -2.73 -7.39 -4.19
C VAL A 50 -4.16 -7.60 -3.71
N TYR A 51 -4.77 -6.58 -3.09
CA TYR A 51 -6.18 -6.66 -2.68
C TYR A 51 -7.10 -6.86 -3.89
N LEU A 52 -6.92 -6.08 -4.95
CA LEU A 52 -7.72 -6.23 -6.17
C LEU A 52 -7.52 -7.58 -6.83
N TYR A 53 -6.27 -8.04 -6.97
CA TYR A 53 -5.94 -9.33 -7.56
C TYR A 53 -6.58 -10.48 -6.78
N GLY A 54 -6.45 -10.50 -5.46
CA GLY A 54 -7.08 -11.51 -4.61
C GLY A 54 -8.61 -11.47 -4.69
N SER A 55 -9.18 -10.27 -4.68
CA SER A 55 -10.64 -10.09 -4.73
C SER A 55 -11.26 -10.46 -6.07
N LEU A 56 -10.54 -10.28 -7.18
CA LEU A 56 -10.99 -10.72 -8.50
C LEU A 56 -10.92 -12.25 -8.60
N LYS A 57 -9.82 -12.86 -8.15
CA LYS A 57 -9.63 -14.31 -8.18
C LYS A 57 -10.62 -15.08 -7.31
N VAL A 58 -11.08 -14.52 -6.19
CA VAL A 58 -12.10 -15.16 -5.32
C VAL A 58 -13.51 -15.09 -5.93
N ARG A 59 -13.74 -14.22 -6.92
CA ARG A 59 -15.07 -13.98 -7.52
C ARG A 59 -15.28 -14.70 -8.85
N ASP A 60 -14.24 -15.34 -9.39
CA ASP A 60 -14.29 -16.28 -10.53
C ASP A 60 -14.44 -17.72 -10.04
#